data_AF-A0A521PSH9-F1
#
_entry.id   AF-A0A521PSH9-F1
#
_cell.length_a   1.000
_cell.length_b   1.000
_cell.length_c   1.000
_cell.angle_alpha   90.00
_cell.angle_beta   90.00
_cell.angle_gamma   90.00
#
_symmetry.space_group_name_H-M   'P 1'
#
loop_
_entity.id
_entity.type
_entity.pdbx_description
1 polymer ?
#
loop_
_entity_poly.entity_id
_entity_poly.type
_entity_poly.pdbx_seq_one_letter_code
_entity_poly.pdbx_strand_id
1 'polypeptide(L)'
;MRWPPTPIQSRVERLTIGLLGATLMASAALSADLARDHMALRGVVCGVAQVPHCGWCYAAVAFALAGLAAWVAALSPARIAT
;
A
#
# COMPACT_ATOMS: atom_id res chain seq x y z
N MET A 1 -14.52 29.04 1.45
CA MET A 1 -13.27 29.65 0.96
C MET A 1 -12.12 28.78 1.46
N ARG A 2 -11.49 27.95 0.62
CA ARG A 2 -10.30 27.15 1.00
C ARG A 2 -9.07 27.98 0.65
N TRP A 3 -8.26 28.35 1.64
CA TRP A 3 -6.97 28.98 1.38
C TRP A 3 -6.05 28.00 0.63
N PRO A 4 -5.28 28.45 -0.37
CA PRO A 4 -4.26 27.61 -0.99
C PRO A 4 -3.25 27.14 0.08
N PRO A 5 -2.87 25.85 0.09
CA PRO A 5 -1.92 25.34 1.07
C PRO A 5 -0.57 26.04 0.90
N THR A 6 0.07 26.38 2.03
CA THR A 6 1.42 26.94 2.00
C THR A 6 2.44 25.92 1.48
N PRO A 7 3.59 26.34 0.94
CA PRO A 7 4.62 25.41 0.46
C PRO A 7 5.06 24.39 1.51
N ILE A 8 5.14 24.80 2.78
CA ILE A 8 5.49 23.92 3.91
C ILE A 8 4.39 22.88 4.16
N GLN A 9 3.13 23.30 4.17
CA GLN A 9 1.98 22.39 4.36
C GLN A 9 1.95 21.30 3.28
N SER A 10 2.22 21.67 2.02
CA SER A 10 2.28 20.72 0.92
C SER A 10 3.44 19.71 1.03
N ARG A 11 4.58 20.12 1.60
CA ARG A 11 5.72 19.22 1.86
C ARG A 11 5.42 18.24 2.98
N VAL A 12 4.84 18.72 4.09
CA VAL A 12 4.45 17.86 5.23
C VAL A 12 3.42 16.83 4.78
N GLU A 13 2.41 17.23 4.02
CA GLU A 13 1.40 16.32 3.49
C GLU A 13 1.99 15.24 2.56
N ARG A 14 2.90 15.62 1.66
CA ARG A 14 3.60 14.63 0.80
C ARG A 14 4.45 13.67 1.60
N LEU A 15 5.12 14.16 2.64
CA LEU A 15 5.94 13.34 3.51
C LEU A 15 5.08 12.36 4.31
N THR A 16 3.95 12.79 4.86
CA THR A 16 3.03 11.91 5.60
C THR A 16 2.39 10.87 4.67
N ILE A 17 1.98 11.25 3.46
CA ILE A 17 1.47 10.31 2.46
C ILE A 17 2.57 9.32 2.04
N GLY A 18 3.81 9.79 1.88
CA GLY A 18 4.95 8.94 1.55
C GLY A 18 5.27 7.92 2.65
N LEU A 19 5.24 8.36 3.92
CA LEU A 19 5.41 7.48 5.09
C LEU A 19 4.26 6.47 5.19
N LEU A 20 3.02 6.90 4.94
CA LEU A 20 1.87 5.99 4.88
C LEU A 20 2.09 4.91 3.80
N GLY A 21 2.54 5.30 2.61
CA GLY A 21 2.87 4.36 1.53
C GLY A 21 3.94 3.33 1.94
N ALA A 22 5.00 3.78 2.61
CA ALA A 22 6.04 2.89 3.13
C ALA A 22 5.50 1.93 4.20
N THR A 23 4.64 2.43 5.10
CA THR A 23 4.00 1.61 6.14
C THR A 23 3.13 0.54 5.52
N LEU A 24 2.33 0.90 4.51
CA LEU A 24 1.50 -0.04 3.77
C LEU A 24 2.35 -1.08 3.01
N MET A 25 3.48 -0.71 2.42
CA MET A 25 4.39 -1.70 1.82
C MET A 25 4.94 -2.68 2.86
N ALA A 26 5.32 -2.19 4.04
CA ALA A 26 5.77 -3.06 5.13
C ALA A 26 4.65 -4.03 5.57
N SER A 27 3.40 -3.54 5.68
CA SER A 27 2.24 -4.38 5.97
C SER A 27 1.96 -5.41 4.87
N ALA A 28 2.21 -5.06 3.60
CA ALA A 28 2.11 -5.99 2.49
C ALA A 28 3.12 -7.14 2.60
N ALA A 29 4.38 -6.82 2.93
CA ALA A 29 5.43 -7.82 3.13
C ALA A 29 5.10 -8.78 4.28
N LEU A 30 4.68 -8.22 5.44
CA LEU A 30 4.26 -9.02 6.59
C LEU A 30 3.09 -9.96 6.24
N SER A 31 2.09 -9.45 5.50
CA SER A 31 0.94 -10.25 5.07
C SER A 31 1.34 -11.35 4.08
N ALA A 32 2.33 -11.09 3.22
CA ALA A 32 2.87 -12.08 2.30
C ALA A 32 3.60 -13.21 3.05
N ASP A 33 4.35 -12.88 4.09
CA ASP A 33 5.03 -13.88 4.93
C ASP A 33 4.01 -14.75 5.68
N LEU A 34 2.99 -14.16 6.30
CA LEU A 34 1.89 -14.92 6.92
C LEU A 34 1.17 -15.83 5.91
N ALA A 35 0.97 -15.35 4.68
CA ALA A 35 0.40 -16.17 3.62
C ALA A 35 1.31 -17.35 3.24
N ARG A 36 2.64 -17.15 3.17
CA ARG A 36 3.62 -18.23 2.92
C ARG A 36 3.62 -19.26 4.02
N ASP A 37 3.61 -18.83 5.28
CA ASP A 37 3.54 -19.74 6.43
C ASP A 37 2.24 -20.55 6.40
N HIS A 38 1.11 -19.91 6.05
CA HIS A 38 -0.15 -20.62 5.86
C HIS A 38 -0.09 -21.68 4.76
N MET A 39 0.47 -21.31 3.61
CA MET A 39 0.62 -22.20 2.46
C MET A 39 1.50 -23.40 2.83
N ALA A 40 2.61 -23.17 3.53
CA ALA A 40 3.51 -24.20 4.03
C ALA A 40 2.81 -25.16 5.02
N LEU A 41 2.04 -24.62 5.98
CA LEU A 41 1.30 -25.42 6.96
C LEU A 41 0.18 -26.26 6.32
N ARG A 42 -0.46 -25.74 5.27
CA ARG A 42 -1.57 -26.41 4.60
C ARG A 42 -1.12 -27.30 3.44
N GLY A 43 0.14 -27.20 3.01
CA GLY A 43 0.65 -27.90 1.83
C GLY A 43 -0.05 -27.47 0.54
N VAL A 44 -0.54 -26.23 0.47
CA VAL A 44 -1.27 -25.69 -0.70
C VAL A 44 -0.72 -24.34 -1.11
N VAL A 45 -0.86 -23.98 -2.38
CA VAL A 45 -0.54 -22.64 -2.88
C VAL A 45 -1.84 -21.89 -3.17
N CYS A 46 -2.01 -20.71 -2.57
CA CYS A 46 -3.18 -19.88 -2.80
C CYS A 46 -3.30 -19.48 -4.27
N GLY A 47 -4.48 -19.66 -4.86
CA GLY A 47 -4.73 -19.33 -6.27
C GLY A 47 -4.24 -20.38 -7.28
N VAL A 48 -3.74 -21.53 -6.82
CA VAL A 48 -3.46 -22.67 -7.70
C VAL A 48 -4.67 -23.61 -7.73
N ALA A 49 -5.14 -23.92 -8.94
CA ALA A 49 -6.30 -24.77 -9.19
C ALA A 49 -7.57 -24.29 -8.46
N GLN A 50 -8.21 -25.15 -7.66
CA GLN A 50 -9.46 -24.83 -6.93
C GLN A 50 -9.22 -24.32 -5.50
N VAL A 51 -7.96 -24.05 -5.13
CA VAL A 51 -7.62 -23.59 -3.78
C VAL A 51 -8.00 -22.11 -3.64
N PRO A 52 -8.92 -21.74 -2.72
CA PRO A 52 -9.32 -20.36 -2.55
C PRO A 52 -8.16 -19.51 -2.00
N HIS A 53 -8.18 -18.22 -2.32
CA HIS A 53 -7.26 -17.27 -1.71
C HIS A 53 -7.56 -17.11 -0.22
N CYS A 54 -6.52 -17.04 0.60
CA CYS A 54 -6.66 -16.73 2.02
C CYS A 54 -6.67 -15.21 2.24
N GLY A 55 -7.16 -14.79 3.42
CA GLY A 55 -7.22 -13.38 3.80
C GLY A 55 -5.86 -12.68 3.75
N TRP A 56 -4.77 -13.38 4.11
CA TRP A 56 -3.41 -12.84 4.07
C TRP A 56 -2.90 -12.55 2.66
N CYS A 57 -3.22 -13.40 1.67
CA CYS A 57 -2.91 -13.12 0.27
C CYS A 57 -3.63 -11.85 -0.22
N TYR A 58 -4.93 -11.71 0.07
CA TYR A 58 -5.68 -10.51 -0.30
C TYR A 58 -5.16 -9.27 0.40
N ALA A 59 -4.85 -9.36 1.69
CA ALA A 59 -4.27 -8.27 2.46
C ALA A 59 -2.92 -7.83 1.87
N ALA A 60 -2.04 -8.76 1.52
CA ALA A 60 -0.76 -8.46 0.90
C ALA A 60 -0.94 -7.64 -0.39
N VAL A 61 -1.84 -8.07 -1.29
CA VAL A 61 -2.10 -7.34 -2.54
C VAL A 61 -2.77 -5.99 -2.28
N ALA A 62 -3.75 -5.93 -1.38
CA ALA A 62 -4.46 -4.69 -1.05
C ALA A 62 -3.49 -3.64 -0.48
N PHE A 63 -2.62 -4.02 0.45
CA PHE A 63 -1.61 -3.14 1.01
C PHE A 63 -0.55 -2.72 -0.03
N ALA A 64 -0.15 -3.64 -0.92
CA ALA A 64 0.78 -3.34 -2.01
C ALA A 64 0.19 -2.31 -3.01
N LEU A 65 -1.09 -2.43 -3.35
CA LEU A 65 -1.75 -1.47 -4.23
C LEU A 65 -1.99 -0.14 -3.52
N ALA A 66 -2.44 -0.16 -2.27
CA ALA A 66 -2.72 1.04 -1.49
C ALA A 66 -1.45 1.85 -1.23
N GLY A 67 -0.34 1.21 -0.85
CA GLY A 67 0.89 1.94 -0.61
C GLY A 67 1.56 2.44 -1.90
N LEU A 68 1.43 1.70 -3.02
CA LEU A 68 1.88 2.21 -4.31
C LEU A 68 1.09 3.45 -4.72
N ALA A 69 -0.23 3.43 -4.54
CA ALA A 69 -1.08 4.59 -4.80
C ALA A 69 -0.69 5.79 -3.90
N ALA A 70 -0.38 5.54 -2.63
CA ALA A 70 0.12 6.58 -1.73
C ALA A 70 1.46 7.17 -2.21
N TRP A 71 2.42 6.35 -2.64
CA TRP A 71 3.67 6.86 -3.20
C TRP A 71 3.48 7.65 -4.49
N VAL A 72 2.63 7.17 -5.39
CA VAL A 72 2.26 7.92 -6.61
C VAL A 72 1.67 9.27 -6.23
N ALA A 73 0.78 9.33 -5.24
CA ALA A 73 0.21 10.58 -4.75
C ALA A 73 1.26 11.52 -4.12
N ALA A 74 2.18 10.98 -3.30
CA ALA A 74 3.24 11.74 -2.66
C ALA A 74 4.24 12.36 -3.67
N LEU A 75 4.52 11.64 -4.76
CA LEU A 75 5.46 12.05 -5.81
C LEU A 75 4.81 12.85 -6.95
N SER A 76 3.48 12.77 -7.10
CA SER A 76 2.77 13.44 -8.19
C SER A 76 3.02 14.95 -8.15
N PRO A 77 3.42 15.60 -9.26
CA PRO A 77 3.69 17.03 -9.26
C PRO A 77 2.45 17.80 -8.78
N ALA A 78 2.65 18.83 -7.96
CA ALA A 78 1.56 19.72 -7.60
C ALA A 78 1.05 20.33 -8.91
N ARG A 79 -0.22 20.08 -9.28
CA ARG A 79 -0.82 20.79 -10.41
C ARG A 79 -0.80 22.27 -10.05
N ILE A 80 0.06 23.03 -10.70
CA ILE A 80 0.03 24.48 -10.66
C ILE A 80 -1.28 24.84 -11.38
N ALA A 81 -2.29 25.23 -10.61
CA ALA A 81 -3.48 25.86 -11.17
C ALA A 81 -3.02 27.21 -11.71
N THR A 82 -2.80 27.27 -13.02
CA THR A 82 -2.64 28.52 -13.77
C THR A 82 -3.97 29.28 -13.78
#